data_AF-A0A3M0ZY44-F1
#
_entry.id   AF-A0A3M0ZY44-F1
#
_cell.length_a   1.000
_cell.length_b   1.000
_cell.length_c   1.000
_cell.angle_alpha   90.00
_cell.angle_beta   90.00
_cell.angle_gamma   90.00
#
_symmetry.space_group_name_H-M   'P 1'
#
loop_
_entity.id
_entity.type
_entity.pdbx_description
1 polymer ?
#
loop_
_entity_poly.entity_id
_entity_poly.type
_entity_poly.pdbx_seq_one_letter_code
_entity_poly.pdbx_strand_id
1 'polypeptide(L)'
;MGRFVSLCAGLLMLSAGAAVAEPLVPQVDFRSTEFAGADQQHSVTSAVDGVSFTVSAWRDDGAGGLVAANLWWDNVDGLGIRGGEEDEIDVGEYLVIDFASLVGVSHLFFSDLFANETSLGQTFSEALQLTTDFGFSSIATADLIAGNWGNAGNGEAVLTLDKTIPVRRLTLTGSGLFGLQDFSLLGFIDPVVQIPVPASGLLFLGGLLGLGAFRRRQRAGSAKV
;
A
#
# COMPACT_ATOMS: atom_id res chain seq x y z
N MET A 1 48.89 -53.84 -31.35
CA MET A 1 47.92 -53.01 -32.10
C MET A 1 46.69 -52.83 -31.21
N GLY A 2 46.65 -51.75 -30.42
CA GLY A 2 45.76 -51.63 -29.27
C GLY A 2 44.96 -50.33 -29.29
N ARG A 3 43.64 -50.50 -29.39
CA ARG A 3 42.53 -49.71 -28.81
C ARG A 3 42.58 -48.18 -28.97
N PHE A 4 41.83 -47.69 -29.97
CA PHE A 4 41.28 -46.34 -30.00
C PHE A 4 40.20 -46.21 -28.91
N VAL A 5 40.47 -45.40 -27.89
CA VAL A 5 39.45 -44.95 -26.93
C VAL A 5 38.81 -43.69 -27.52
N SER A 6 37.57 -43.82 -27.98
CA SER A 6 36.78 -42.72 -28.54
C SER A 6 36.25 -41.86 -27.40
N LEU A 7 36.78 -40.64 -27.29
CA LEU A 7 36.38 -39.64 -26.30
C LEU A 7 35.11 -38.93 -26.83
N CYS A 8 33.92 -39.42 -26.46
CA CYS A 8 32.68 -38.69 -26.70
C CYS A 8 32.58 -37.53 -25.70
N ALA A 9 33.06 -36.35 -26.10
CA ALA A 9 32.81 -35.10 -25.41
C ALA A 9 31.33 -34.72 -25.59
N GLY A 10 30.52 -35.02 -24.56
CA GLY A 10 29.14 -34.56 -24.47
C GLY A 10 29.10 -33.04 -24.28
N LEU A 11 28.74 -32.31 -25.33
CA LEU A 11 28.48 -30.88 -25.28
C LEU A 11 27.12 -30.66 -24.62
N LEU A 12 27.10 -30.47 -23.30
CA LEU A 12 25.91 -30.02 -22.58
C LEU A 12 25.66 -28.55 -22.96
N MET A 13 24.71 -28.32 -23.87
CA MET A 13 24.16 -27.00 -24.15
C MET A 13 23.37 -26.55 -22.92
N LEU A 14 23.98 -25.71 -22.07
CA LEU A 14 23.24 -24.93 -21.07
C LEU A 14 22.44 -23.86 -21.83
N SER A 15 21.18 -24.16 -22.13
CA SER A 15 20.21 -23.14 -22.48
C SER A 15 19.91 -22.35 -21.20
N ALA A 16 20.59 -21.22 -21.02
CA ALA A 16 20.16 -20.20 -20.07
C ALA A 16 18.82 -19.66 -20.61
N GLY A 17 17.72 -20.22 -20.12
CA GLY A 17 16.40 -19.65 -20.35
C GLY A 17 16.40 -18.25 -19.77
N ALA A 18 16.22 -17.23 -20.62
CA ALA A 18 15.86 -15.92 -20.15
C ALA A 18 14.53 -16.08 -19.40
N ALA A 19 14.58 -15.93 -18.08
CA ALA A 19 13.36 -15.83 -17.29
C ALA A 19 12.64 -14.58 -17.78
N VAL A 20 11.55 -14.78 -18.53
CA VAL A 20 10.60 -13.71 -18.80
C VAL A 20 10.03 -13.37 -17.44
N ALA A 21 10.27 -12.15 -16.96
CA ALA A 21 9.65 -11.67 -15.74
C ALA A 21 8.13 -11.71 -15.98
N GLU A 22 7.43 -12.55 -15.23
CA GLU A 22 5.96 -12.53 -15.21
C GLU A 22 5.51 -11.12 -14.81
N PRO A 23 4.43 -10.58 -15.42
CA PRO A 23 3.90 -9.29 -15.00
C PRO A 23 3.56 -9.33 -13.51
N LEU A 24 3.95 -8.27 -12.79
CA LEU A 24 3.51 -8.07 -11.42
C LEU A 24 2.00 -7.93 -11.43
N VAL A 25 1.31 -8.92 -10.88
CA VAL A 25 -0.14 -8.86 -10.67
C VAL A 25 -0.37 -8.35 -9.26
N PRO A 26 -0.86 -7.11 -9.08
CA PRO A 26 -1.19 -6.62 -7.75
C PRO A 26 -2.27 -7.52 -7.13
N GLN A 27 -2.13 -7.79 -5.83
CA GLN A 27 -3.14 -8.56 -5.10
C GLN A 27 -4.43 -7.76 -4.94
N VAL A 28 -4.31 -6.45 -4.77
CA VAL A 28 -5.43 -5.51 -4.89
C VAL A 28 -5.12 -4.65 -6.09
N ASP A 29 -5.84 -4.85 -7.19
CA ASP A 29 -5.75 -4.01 -8.38
C ASP A 29 -6.90 -3.01 -8.38
N PHE A 30 -6.62 -1.74 -8.09
CA PHE A 30 -7.64 -0.70 -8.11
C PHE A 30 -8.15 -0.38 -9.51
N ARG A 31 -7.49 -0.82 -10.59
CA ARG A 31 -8.03 -0.72 -11.96
C ARG A 31 -9.12 -1.74 -12.26
N SER A 32 -9.29 -2.72 -11.36
CA SER A 32 -10.34 -3.74 -11.48
C SER A 32 -11.71 -3.07 -11.49
N THR A 33 -12.60 -3.53 -12.38
CA THR A 33 -13.97 -3.00 -12.50
C THR A 33 -14.81 -3.16 -11.24
N GLU A 34 -14.36 -3.94 -10.26
CA GLU A 34 -14.99 -4.01 -8.94
C GLU A 34 -14.92 -2.68 -8.18
N PHE A 35 -13.93 -1.83 -8.49
CA PHE A 35 -13.76 -0.50 -7.93
C PHE A 35 -14.42 0.60 -8.75
N ALA A 36 -15.07 0.28 -9.88
CA ALA A 36 -15.75 1.27 -10.73
C ALA A 36 -16.85 2.06 -9.99
N GLY A 37 -17.43 1.48 -8.95
CA GLY A 37 -18.41 2.16 -8.09
C GLY A 37 -17.81 3.22 -7.17
N ALA A 38 -16.48 3.38 -7.12
CA ALA A 38 -15.80 4.41 -6.35
C ALA A 38 -15.91 5.79 -7.02
N ASP A 39 -16.04 5.85 -8.35
CA ASP A 39 -16.11 7.12 -9.07
C ASP A 39 -17.25 7.99 -8.53
N GLN A 40 -16.93 9.26 -8.28
CA GLN A 40 -17.82 10.28 -7.72
C GLN A 40 -18.34 9.99 -6.30
N GLN A 41 -17.79 8.99 -5.61
CA GLN A 41 -18.12 8.73 -4.21
C GLN A 41 -17.11 9.38 -3.28
N HIS A 42 -17.53 9.76 -2.08
CA HIS A 42 -16.60 10.20 -1.03
C HIS A 42 -15.78 9.06 -0.45
N SER A 43 -16.29 7.83 -0.54
CA SER A 43 -15.65 6.63 -0.03
C SER A 43 -16.18 5.37 -0.70
N VAL A 44 -15.34 4.34 -0.78
CA VAL A 44 -15.71 2.98 -1.18
C VAL A 44 -15.19 1.98 -0.15
N THR A 45 -16.02 1.00 0.21
CA THR A 45 -15.61 -0.12 1.08
C THR A 45 -15.50 -1.38 0.24
N SER A 46 -14.38 -2.09 0.38
CA SER A 46 -14.14 -3.35 -0.31
C SER A 46 -13.53 -4.38 0.65
N ALA A 47 -13.44 -5.62 0.17
CA ALA A 47 -12.73 -6.68 0.87
C ALA A 47 -12.03 -7.60 -0.14
N VAL A 48 -10.72 -7.75 0.00
CA VAL A 48 -9.90 -8.65 -0.83
C VAL A 48 -9.17 -9.62 0.10
N ASP A 49 -9.25 -10.92 -0.21
CA ASP A 49 -8.64 -12.01 0.56
C ASP A 49 -8.89 -11.96 2.09
N GLY A 50 -10.09 -11.54 2.47
CA GLY A 50 -10.50 -11.45 3.87
C GLY A 50 -10.01 -10.20 4.61
N VAL A 51 -9.31 -9.27 3.94
CA VAL A 51 -9.02 -7.93 4.46
C VAL A 51 -10.08 -6.96 3.98
N SER A 52 -10.85 -6.41 4.91
CA SER A 52 -11.80 -5.33 4.62
C SER A 52 -11.14 -3.97 4.87
N PHE A 53 -11.36 -3.05 3.94
CA PHE A 53 -10.86 -1.68 4.02
C PHE A 53 -11.85 -0.70 3.39
N THR A 54 -11.74 0.57 3.78
CA THR A 54 -12.47 1.70 3.19
C THR A 54 -11.47 2.70 2.66
N VAL A 55 -11.60 3.07 1.38
CA VAL A 55 -10.87 4.18 0.78
C VAL A 55 -11.78 5.40 0.83
N SER A 56 -11.25 6.56 1.23
CA SER A 56 -11.97 7.83 1.28
C SER A 56 -11.10 8.97 0.78
N ALA A 57 -11.73 9.96 0.16
CA ALA A 57 -11.06 11.14 -0.38
C ALA A 57 -11.37 12.38 0.46
N TRP A 58 -10.34 13.16 0.76
CA TRP A 58 -10.44 14.43 1.49
C TRP A 58 -9.59 15.49 0.81
N ARG A 59 -9.90 16.77 1.05
CA ARG A 59 -9.06 17.90 0.63
C ARG A 59 -9.04 18.99 1.70
N ASP A 60 -8.01 19.81 1.67
CA ASP A 60 -7.92 21.02 2.49
C ASP A 60 -9.03 22.02 2.13
N ASP A 61 -9.60 22.65 3.15
CA ASP A 61 -10.64 23.69 2.99
C ASP A 61 -10.05 25.12 2.87
N GLY A 62 -8.72 25.25 2.89
CA GLY A 62 -8.00 26.53 2.89
C GLY A 62 -8.03 27.29 4.23
N ALA A 63 -8.73 26.78 5.24
CA ALA A 63 -8.81 27.31 6.60
C ALA A 63 -8.15 26.39 7.65
N GLY A 64 -7.44 25.35 7.19
CA GLY A 64 -6.77 24.35 8.04
C GLY A 64 -7.69 23.20 8.48
N GLY A 65 -8.87 23.07 7.86
CA GLY A 65 -9.75 21.92 7.98
C GLY A 65 -9.71 21.01 6.75
N LEU A 66 -10.32 19.84 6.89
CA LEU A 66 -10.52 18.89 5.80
C LEU A 66 -12.00 18.79 5.45
N VAL A 67 -12.30 18.78 4.15
CA VAL A 67 -13.64 18.51 3.61
C VAL A 67 -13.61 17.27 2.74
N ALA A 68 -14.75 16.56 2.69
CA ALA A 68 -14.87 15.38 1.85
C ALA A 68 -14.69 15.75 0.37
N ALA A 69 -13.88 14.96 -0.33
CA ALA A 69 -13.67 15.05 -1.77
C ALA A 69 -14.34 13.86 -2.47
N ASN A 70 -14.47 13.90 -3.79
CA ASN A 70 -14.93 12.75 -4.55
C ASN A 70 -13.71 11.95 -5.02
N LEU A 71 -13.79 10.64 -4.93
CA LEU A 71 -12.85 9.73 -5.56
C LEU A 71 -13.00 9.81 -7.08
N TRP A 72 -11.87 9.67 -7.77
CA TRP A 72 -11.81 9.31 -9.17
C TRP A 72 -11.55 7.81 -9.29
N TRP A 73 -12.06 7.22 -10.37
CA TRP A 73 -11.69 5.88 -10.77
C TRP A 73 -11.68 5.72 -12.29
N ASP A 74 -10.67 5.04 -12.80
CA ASP A 74 -10.70 4.41 -14.10
C ASP A 74 -9.90 3.09 -14.12
N ASN A 75 -9.85 2.47 -15.29
CA ASN A 75 -9.18 1.18 -15.50
C ASN A 75 -7.72 1.31 -15.97
N VAL A 76 -7.15 2.51 -15.99
CA VAL A 76 -5.78 2.83 -16.37
C VAL A 76 -4.96 3.18 -15.12
N ASP A 77 -5.45 4.13 -14.32
CA ASP A 77 -4.73 4.81 -13.24
C ASP A 77 -5.21 4.38 -11.85
N GLY A 78 -6.35 3.70 -11.78
CA GLY A 78 -6.88 3.15 -10.53
C GLY A 78 -7.62 4.22 -9.73
N LEU A 79 -7.16 4.54 -8.52
CA LEU A 79 -7.84 5.49 -7.62
C LEU A 79 -7.05 6.79 -7.45
N GLY A 80 -7.73 7.90 -7.72
CA GLY A 80 -7.28 9.26 -7.40
C GLY A 80 -8.38 10.09 -6.74
N ILE A 81 -8.25 11.41 -6.82
CA ILE A 81 -9.20 12.36 -6.23
C ILE A 81 -9.63 13.35 -7.31
N ARG A 82 -10.95 13.56 -7.43
CA ARG A 82 -11.49 14.56 -8.36
C ARG A 82 -11.17 15.96 -7.85
N GLY A 83 -10.15 16.58 -8.40
CA GLY A 83 -9.45 17.69 -7.75
C GLY A 83 -9.05 18.82 -8.68
N GLY A 84 -7.79 19.24 -8.54
CA GLY A 84 -7.13 20.14 -9.49
C GLY A 84 -7.02 19.47 -10.85
N GLU A 85 -6.45 18.27 -10.87
CA GLU A 85 -6.55 17.31 -11.97
C GLU A 85 -7.63 16.25 -11.61
N GLU A 86 -8.28 15.63 -12.60
CA GLU A 86 -9.49 14.86 -12.32
C GLU A 86 -9.20 13.48 -11.69
N ASP A 87 -7.99 12.98 -11.88
CA ASP A 87 -7.60 11.59 -11.74
C ASP A 87 -6.44 11.33 -10.78
N GLU A 88 -5.83 12.37 -10.23
CA GLU A 88 -4.58 12.29 -9.44
C GLU A 88 -4.79 12.66 -7.96
N ILE A 89 -3.72 12.54 -7.15
CA ILE A 89 -3.69 12.92 -5.73
C ILE A 89 -2.73 14.10 -5.55
N ASP A 90 -3.30 15.30 -5.49
CA ASP A 90 -2.57 16.56 -5.39
C ASP A 90 -2.04 16.90 -3.98
N VAL A 91 -1.27 17.99 -3.89
CA VAL A 91 -0.98 18.67 -2.61
C VAL A 91 -2.27 19.18 -1.98
N GLY A 92 -2.46 18.83 -0.70
CA GLY A 92 -3.66 19.22 0.04
C GLY A 92 -4.86 18.32 -0.26
N GLU A 93 -4.65 17.25 -1.03
CA GLU A 93 -5.59 16.16 -1.20
C GLU A 93 -5.10 14.90 -0.49
N TYR A 94 -6.04 14.12 0.04
CA TYR A 94 -5.73 13.01 0.92
C TYR A 94 -6.55 11.79 0.55
N LEU A 95 -5.87 10.77 0.01
CA LEU A 95 -6.44 9.45 -0.15
C LEU A 95 -6.17 8.64 1.12
N VAL A 96 -7.25 8.33 1.85
CA VAL A 96 -7.19 7.67 3.15
C VAL A 96 -7.75 6.26 3.06
N ILE A 97 -6.94 5.27 3.42
CA ILE A 97 -7.30 3.85 3.45
C ILE A 97 -7.37 3.40 4.89
N ASP A 98 -8.58 3.11 5.36
CA ASP A 98 -8.87 2.60 6.70
C ASP A 98 -9.14 1.08 6.65
N PHE A 99 -8.25 0.30 7.25
CA PHE A 99 -8.39 -1.15 7.38
C PHE A 99 -9.26 -1.52 8.61
N ALA A 100 -10.13 -2.51 8.44
CA ALA A 100 -11.00 -3.00 9.52
C ALA A 100 -10.20 -3.66 10.67
N SER A 101 -8.99 -4.14 10.39
CA SER A 101 -8.04 -4.76 11.32
C SER A 101 -6.63 -4.22 11.10
N LEU A 102 -5.71 -4.51 12.02
CA LEU A 102 -4.30 -4.23 11.82
C LEU A 102 -3.75 -5.14 10.70
N VAL A 103 -3.11 -4.56 9.70
CA VAL A 103 -2.54 -5.27 8.55
C VAL A 103 -1.08 -4.93 8.34
N GLY A 104 -0.34 -5.80 7.66
CA GLY A 104 1.01 -5.52 7.17
C GLY A 104 0.96 -4.98 5.74
N VAL A 105 1.67 -3.87 5.49
CA VAL A 105 1.86 -3.29 4.14
C VAL A 105 3.36 -3.21 3.85
N SER A 106 3.78 -3.62 2.65
CA SER A 106 5.18 -3.62 2.19
C SER A 106 5.38 -2.96 0.83
N HIS A 107 4.45 -3.16 -0.10
CA HIS A 107 4.55 -2.64 -1.46
C HIS A 107 3.26 -1.96 -1.88
N LEU A 108 3.36 -0.69 -2.24
CA LEU A 108 2.28 0.09 -2.84
C LEU A 108 2.58 0.32 -4.31
N PHE A 109 1.55 0.26 -5.15
CA PHE A 109 1.67 0.44 -6.58
C PHE A 109 0.96 1.72 -7.01
N PHE A 110 1.62 2.53 -7.81
CA PHE A 110 1.17 3.85 -8.25
C PHE A 110 1.29 3.98 -9.77
N SER A 111 0.44 4.81 -10.38
CA SER A 111 0.62 5.38 -11.72
C SER A 111 0.83 6.89 -11.61
N ASP A 112 1.11 7.52 -12.74
CA ASP A 112 1.36 8.96 -12.85
C ASP A 112 2.43 9.40 -11.84
N LEU A 113 3.51 8.63 -11.82
CA LEU A 113 4.68 8.95 -11.02
C LEU A 113 5.91 9.01 -11.92
N PHE A 114 6.12 10.20 -12.49
CA PHE A 114 7.11 10.48 -13.50
C PHE A 114 8.38 11.10 -12.91
N ALA A 115 9.50 10.59 -13.42
CA ALA A 115 10.81 11.15 -13.18
C ALA A 115 11.20 12.07 -14.35
N ASN A 116 11.73 13.25 -14.05
CA ASN A 116 12.20 14.23 -15.03
C ASN A 116 11.10 14.90 -15.88
N GLU A 117 9.92 15.04 -15.29
CA GLU A 117 8.84 15.90 -15.75
C GLU A 117 9.34 17.32 -16.05
N THR A 118 9.12 17.82 -17.27
CA THR A 118 9.59 19.16 -17.65
C THR A 118 8.43 20.12 -17.79
N SER A 119 8.25 20.97 -16.78
CA SER A 119 7.27 22.05 -16.79
C SER A 119 7.97 23.40 -16.71
N LEU A 120 7.53 24.36 -17.52
CA LEU A 120 8.09 25.72 -17.59
C LEU A 120 9.63 25.78 -17.76
N GLY A 121 10.23 24.79 -18.41
CA GLY A 121 11.68 24.72 -18.65
C GLY A 121 12.51 24.27 -17.43
N GLN A 122 11.85 23.77 -16.39
CA GLN A 122 12.49 23.12 -15.24
C GLN A 122 12.11 21.65 -15.21
N THR A 123 13.05 20.82 -14.77
CA THR A 123 12.89 19.37 -14.65
C THR A 123 12.64 19.03 -13.19
N PHE A 124 11.57 18.30 -12.93
CA PHE A 124 11.15 17.87 -11.61
C PHE A 124 10.99 16.35 -11.58
N SER A 125 10.98 15.81 -10.37
CA SER A 125 10.58 14.43 -10.14
C SER A 125 9.42 14.48 -9.17
N GLU A 126 8.33 13.84 -9.54
CA GLU A 126 7.11 13.83 -8.73
C GLU A 126 7.36 13.09 -7.42
N ALA A 127 6.63 13.50 -6.40
CA ALA A 127 6.89 13.06 -5.04
C ALA A 127 5.60 12.89 -4.25
N LEU A 128 5.38 11.65 -3.82
CA LEU A 128 4.31 11.29 -2.91
C LEU A 128 4.78 11.32 -1.46
N GLN A 129 3.84 11.58 -0.56
CA GLN A 129 4.01 11.41 0.87
C GLN A 129 3.04 10.35 1.39
N LEU A 130 3.59 9.41 2.16
CA LEU A 130 2.88 8.34 2.83
C LEU A 130 2.95 8.58 4.35
N THR A 131 1.80 8.56 5.04
CA THR A 131 1.71 8.63 6.50
C THR A 131 0.85 7.49 7.06
N THR A 132 1.14 7.00 8.26
CA THR A 132 0.32 5.98 8.95
C THR A 132 -0.14 6.40 10.35
N ASP A 133 -1.13 5.69 10.89
CA ASP A 133 -1.64 5.89 12.26
C ASP A 133 -0.61 5.64 13.38
N PHE A 134 0.50 4.96 13.07
CA PHE A 134 1.59 4.71 14.02
C PHE A 134 2.75 5.71 13.88
N GLY A 135 2.55 6.81 13.15
CA GLY A 135 3.54 7.88 13.00
C GLY A 135 4.69 7.53 12.06
N PHE A 136 4.57 6.46 11.26
CA PHE A 136 5.46 6.27 10.13
C PHE A 136 5.12 7.32 9.07
N SER A 137 6.13 8.04 8.58
CA SER A 137 6.01 8.98 7.47
C SER A 137 7.18 8.76 6.52
N SER A 138 6.87 8.66 5.23
CA SER A 138 7.86 8.52 4.16
C SER A 138 7.54 9.49 3.04
N ILE A 139 8.57 10.02 2.40
CA ILE A 139 8.46 10.78 1.15
C ILE A 139 9.26 9.99 0.14
N ALA A 140 8.64 9.69 -0.99
CA ALA A 140 9.26 8.95 -2.07
C ALA A 140 9.11 9.75 -3.36
N THR A 141 10.22 9.95 -4.06
CA THR A 141 10.23 10.55 -5.39
C THR A 141 10.22 9.45 -6.45
N ALA A 142 9.74 9.75 -7.65
CA ALA A 142 9.79 8.83 -8.79
C ALA A 142 11.19 8.20 -8.99
N ASP A 143 12.26 8.99 -8.80
CA ASP A 143 13.66 8.52 -8.92
C ASP A 143 14.09 7.52 -7.85
N LEU A 144 13.48 7.59 -6.66
CA LEU A 144 13.81 6.74 -5.51
C LEU A 144 12.97 5.46 -5.48
N ILE A 145 11.87 5.43 -6.24
CA ILE A 145 10.98 4.28 -6.29
C ILE A 145 11.57 3.23 -7.24
N ALA A 146 11.85 2.05 -6.67
CA ALA A 146 12.56 1.00 -7.36
C ALA A 146 11.68 0.37 -8.45
N GLY A 147 11.97 0.75 -9.69
CA GLY A 147 11.49 0.07 -10.88
C GLY A 147 10.50 0.90 -11.67
N ASN A 148 11.01 1.47 -12.76
CA ASN A 148 10.23 1.89 -13.90
C ASN A 148 9.84 0.59 -14.64
N TRP A 149 8.78 -0.09 -14.18
CA TRP A 149 8.39 -1.39 -14.72
C TRP A 149 7.48 -1.19 -15.94
N GLY A 150 7.96 -1.65 -17.10
CA GLY A 150 7.14 -2.14 -18.21
C GLY A 150 6.46 -1.12 -19.10
N ASN A 151 5.86 -0.06 -18.57
CA ASN A 151 5.09 0.90 -19.34
C ASN A 151 5.47 2.34 -19.00
N ALA A 152 6.62 2.78 -19.51
CA ALA A 152 7.14 4.14 -19.34
C ALA A 152 6.18 5.26 -19.81
N GLY A 153 5.03 4.91 -20.41
CA GLY A 153 4.02 5.86 -20.82
C GLY A 153 3.09 6.36 -19.72
N ASN A 154 2.95 5.64 -18.59
CA ASN A 154 1.92 5.91 -17.57
C ASN A 154 2.47 6.07 -16.14
N GLY A 155 3.78 6.33 -16.01
CA GLY A 155 4.40 6.62 -14.71
C GLY A 155 4.27 5.49 -13.66
N GLU A 156 4.12 4.23 -14.08
CA GLU A 156 3.87 3.13 -13.13
C GLU A 156 5.10 2.82 -12.26
N ALA A 157 4.92 2.85 -10.93
CA ALA A 157 6.01 2.71 -9.97
C ALA A 157 5.59 1.98 -8.68
N VAL A 158 6.47 1.12 -8.13
CA VAL A 158 6.21 0.35 -6.90
C VAL A 158 7.02 0.89 -5.73
N LEU A 159 6.36 1.57 -4.79
CA LEU A 159 7.00 1.94 -3.53
C LEU A 159 7.23 0.70 -2.66
N THR A 160 8.49 0.33 -2.53
CA THR A 160 8.95 -0.73 -1.63
C THR A 160 9.32 -0.14 -0.28
N LEU A 161 8.70 -0.62 0.79
CA LEU A 161 9.06 -0.28 2.16
C LEU A 161 10.16 -1.23 2.65
N ASP A 162 11.17 -0.70 3.37
CA ASP A 162 12.31 -1.48 3.90
C ASP A 162 11.89 -2.70 4.75
N LYS A 163 10.66 -2.67 5.28
CA LYS A 163 10.02 -3.73 6.04
C LYS A 163 8.52 -3.63 5.89
N THR A 164 7.82 -4.75 6.11
CA THR A 164 6.37 -4.73 6.30
C THR A 164 6.03 -3.89 7.53
N ILE A 165 5.29 -2.80 7.33
CA ILE A 165 4.84 -1.92 8.41
C ILE A 165 3.43 -2.32 8.87
N PRO A 166 3.14 -2.32 10.17
CA PRO A 166 1.78 -2.48 10.68
C PRO A 166 0.99 -1.20 10.42
N VAL A 167 -0.22 -1.33 9.86
CA VAL A 167 -1.06 -0.20 9.47
C VAL A 167 -2.51 -0.51 9.81
N ARG A 168 -3.23 0.48 10.35
CA ARG A 168 -4.70 0.49 10.34
C ARG A 168 -5.25 1.62 9.48
N ARG A 169 -4.49 2.73 9.38
CA ARG A 169 -4.77 3.82 8.46
C ARG A 169 -3.54 4.17 7.67
N LEU A 170 -3.71 4.25 6.36
CA LEU A 170 -2.73 4.75 5.41
C LEU A 170 -3.27 6.05 4.81
N THR A 171 -2.47 7.11 4.79
CA THR A 171 -2.80 8.40 4.16
C THR A 171 -1.76 8.71 3.11
N LEU A 172 -2.22 9.01 1.90
CA LEU A 172 -1.42 9.43 0.76
C LEU A 172 -1.78 10.88 0.40
N THR A 173 -0.78 11.68 0.06
CA THR A 173 -0.90 13.09 -0.35
C THR A 173 0.32 13.48 -1.20
N GLY A 174 0.20 14.51 -2.04
CA GLY A 174 1.37 15.19 -2.60
C GLY A 174 2.27 15.74 -1.47
N SER A 175 3.60 15.61 -1.62
CA SER A 175 4.59 15.98 -0.59
C SER A 175 4.77 17.49 -0.32
N GLY A 176 4.35 18.36 -1.22
CA GLY A 176 4.60 19.80 -1.26
C GLY A 176 6.06 20.22 -1.51
N LEU A 177 7.00 19.27 -1.65
CA LEU A 177 8.44 19.57 -1.60
C LEU A 177 9.13 19.65 -2.96
N PHE A 178 8.60 18.97 -4.00
CA PHE A 178 9.29 18.80 -5.27
C PHE A 178 8.31 18.83 -6.46
N GLY A 179 8.21 19.97 -7.16
CA GLY A 179 7.53 20.05 -8.46
C GLY A 179 6.04 19.69 -8.48
N LEU A 180 5.61 19.17 -9.64
CA LEU A 180 4.31 18.52 -9.89
C LEU A 180 4.17 17.26 -9.04
N GLN A 181 2.96 16.94 -8.58
CA GLN A 181 2.69 15.96 -7.53
C GLN A 181 1.34 15.31 -7.75
N ASP A 182 1.33 14.46 -8.76
CA ASP A 182 0.18 14.27 -9.62
C ASP A 182 0.09 12.74 -9.81
N PHE A 183 -0.21 11.97 -8.75
CA PHE A 183 -0.10 10.50 -8.78
C PHE A 183 -1.38 9.78 -8.40
N SER A 184 -1.55 8.56 -8.90
CA SER A 184 -2.72 7.72 -8.62
C SER A 184 -2.35 6.41 -7.95
N LEU A 185 -3.25 5.85 -7.14
CA LEU A 185 -3.03 4.58 -6.45
C LEU A 185 -3.58 3.41 -7.27
N LEU A 186 -2.67 2.61 -7.82
CA LEU A 186 -2.99 1.36 -8.52
C LEU A 186 -3.28 0.19 -7.59
N GLY A 187 -2.70 0.16 -6.38
CA GLY A 187 -2.99 -0.91 -5.44
C GLY A 187 -1.91 -1.36 -4.50
N PHE A 188 -2.02 -2.62 -4.08
CA PHE A 188 -1.04 -3.32 -3.25
C PHE A 188 -0.48 -4.51 -4.04
N ILE A 189 0.85 -4.56 -4.19
CA ILE A 189 1.51 -5.67 -4.89
C ILE A 189 1.45 -6.94 -4.03
N ASP A 190 1.85 -6.80 -2.77
CA ASP A 190 1.91 -7.92 -1.83
C ASP A 190 0.57 -8.16 -1.13
N PRO A 191 0.38 -9.37 -0.58
CA PRO A 191 -0.70 -9.63 0.35
C PRO A 191 -0.72 -8.65 1.50
N VAL A 192 -1.86 -7.98 1.65
CA VAL A 192 -2.21 -7.29 2.88
C VAL A 192 -2.53 -8.37 3.91
N VAL A 193 -1.57 -8.70 4.78
CA VAL A 193 -1.75 -9.79 5.75
C VAL A 193 -2.27 -9.23 7.06
N GLN A 194 -3.36 -9.80 7.58
CA GLN A 194 -3.82 -9.49 8.93
C GLN A 194 -2.74 -9.82 9.96
N ILE A 195 -2.34 -8.84 10.76
CA ILE A 195 -1.39 -9.07 11.85
C ILE A 195 -2.17 -9.63 13.03
N PRO A 196 -1.91 -10.87 13.46
CA PRO A 196 -2.63 -11.45 14.59
C PRO A 196 -2.40 -10.60 15.84
N VAL A 197 -3.49 -10.26 16.54
CA VAL A 197 -3.37 -9.66 17.87
C VAL A 197 -2.64 -10.67 18.75
N PRO A 198 -1.52 -10.29 19.40
CA PRO A 198 -0.76 -11.21 20.22
C PRO A 198 -1.68 -11.86 21.27
N ALA A 199 -1.77 -13.19 21.26
CA ALA A 199 -2.57 -13.94 22.24
C ALA A 199 -2.16 -13.63 23.69
N SER A 200 -0.95 -13.12 23.89
CA SER A 200 -0.46 -12.59 25.17
C SER A 200 -1.35 -11.49 25.75
N GLY A 201 -1.96 -10.63 24.94
CA GLY A 201 -2.90 -9.60 25.41
C GLY A 201 -4.19 -10.20 25.97
N LEU A 202 -4.75 -11.19 25.26
CA LEU A 202 -5.92 -11.94 25.72
C LEU A 202 -5.62 -12.79 26.95
N LEU A 203 -4.44 -13.42 27.01
CA LEU A 203 -3.98 -14.18 28.17
C LEU A 203 -3.76 -13.27 29.38
N PHE A 204 -3.22 -12.06 29.19
CA PHE A 204 -3.02 -11.10 30.25
C PHE A 204 -4.36 -10.60 30.82
N LEU A 205 -5.30 -10.21 29.94
CA LEU A 205 -6.65 -9.82 30.36
C LEU A 205 -7.38 -10.97 31.05
N GLY A 206 -7.31 -12.18 30.49
CA GLY A 206 -7.85 -13.39 31.11
C GLY A 206 -7.23 -13.68 32.48
N GLY A 207 -5.92 -13.48 32.61
CA GLY A 207 -5.18 -13.59 33.88
C GLY A 207 -5.64 -12.57 34.92
N LEU A 208 -5.82 -11.31 34.54
CA LEU A 208 -6.32 -10.25 35.42
C LEU A 208 -7.75 -10.52 35.89
N LEU A 209 -8.64 -10.94 34.97
CA LEU A 209 -10.02 -11.32 35.29
C LEU A 209 -10.04 -12.53 36.24
N GLY A 210 -9.19 -13.53 35.99
CA GLY A 210 -9.02 -14.70 36.86
C GLY A 210 -8.56 -14.33 38.27
N LEU A 211 -7.55 -13.46 38.40
CA LEU A 211 -7.05 -12.95 39.68
C LEU A 211 -8.12 -12.15 40.44
N GLY A 212 -8.91 -11.33 39.74
CA GLY A 212 -10.02 -10.57 40.33
C GLY A 212 -11.12 -11.48 40.88
N ALA A 213 -11.52 -12.50 40.12
CA ALA A 213 -12.50 -13.50 40.54
C ALA A 213 -12.01 -14.32 41.75
N PHE A 214 -10.72 -14.69 41.76
CA PHE A 214 -10.09 -15.40 42.86
C PHE A 214 -10.09 -14.58 44.16
N ARG A 215 -9.70 -13.31 44.11
CA ARG A 215 -9.74 -12.40 45.27
C ARG A 215 -11.15 -12.20 45.83
N ARG A 216 -12.17 -12.14 44.96
CA ARG A 216 -13.57 -12.03 45.40
C ARG A 216 -14.04 -13.25 46.17
N ARG A 217 -13.63 -14.46 45.74
CA ARG A 217 -13.92 -15.72 46.45
C ARG A 217 -13.28 -15.75 47.84
N GLN A 218 -12.03 -15.32 47.97
CA GLN A 218 -11.35 -15.30 49.28
C GLN A 218 -12.07 -14.39 50.29
N ARG A 219 -12.51 -13.19 49.88
CA ARG A 219 -13.25 -12.28 50.76
C ARG A 219 -14.63 -12.81 51.17
N ALA A 220 -15.34 -13.48 50.26
CA ALA A 220 -16.64 -14.08 50.55
C ALA A 220 -16.55 -15.27 51.53
N GLY A 221 -15.43 -16.00 51.52
CA GLY A 221 -15.18 -17.10 52.46
C GLY A 221 -14.83 -16.64 53.88
N SER A 222 -14.14 -15.51 54.03
CA SER A 222 -13.72 -14.98 55.34
C SER A 222 -14.80 -14.25 56.14
N ALA A 223 -15.96 -13.96 55.55
CA ALA A 223 -17.07 -13.25 56.22
C ALA A 223 -18.02 -14.17 57.03
N LYS A 224 -17.68 -15.46 57.18
CA LYS A 224 -18.41 -16.43 58.01
C LYS A 224 -17.53 -16.90 59.17
N VAL A 225 -17.28 -16.05 60.15
CA VAL A 225 -16.85 -16.42 61.52
C VAL A 225 -17.52 -15.47 62.50
#